data_AF-A0A5E6NUP5-F1
#
_entry.id   AF-A0A5E6NUP5-F1
#
_cell.length_a   1.000
_cell.length_b   1.000
_cell.length_c   1.000
_cell.angle_alpha   90.00
_cell.angle_beta   90.00
_cell.angle_gamma   90.00
#
_symmetry.space_group_name_H-M   'P 1'
#
loop_
_entity.id
_entity.type
_entity.pdbx_description
1 polymer ?
#
loop_
_entity_poly.entity_id
_entity_poly.type
_entity_poly.pdbx_seq_one_letter_code
_entity_poly.pdbx_strand_id
1 'polypeptide(L)' 'MDADKIIVLNEGVISESGTHQELLSMQGIYAQLWQIQSKDADEI' A
#
# COMPACT_ATOMS: atom_id res chain seq x y z
N MET A 1 8.57 7.34 -5.02
CA MET A 1 7.96 6.02 -4.74
C MET A 1 8.68 5.03 -5.63
N ASP A 2 9.83 4.57 -5.15
CA ASP A 2 10.86 3.94 -6.00
C ASP A 2 11.13 2.52 -5.49
N ALA A 3 10.05 1.80 -5.22
CA ALA A 3 10.13 0.38 -4.90
C ALA A 3 9.80 -0.41 -6.18
N ASP A 4 10.74 -1.25 -6.61
CA ASP A 4 10.54 -2.15 -7.76
C ASP A 4 9.40 -3.14 -7.53
N LYS A 5 9.18 -3.53 -6.27
CA LYS A 5 8.08 -4.38 -5.84
C LYS A 5 7.75 -4.18 -4.36
N ILE A 6 6.47 -4.19 -4.05
CA ILE A 6 5.91 -4.10 -2.70
C ILE A 6 5.20 -5.42 -2.40
N ILE A 7 5.40 -5.93 -1.19
CA ILE A 7 4.74 -7.14 -0.67
C ILE A 7 3.95 -6.76 0.57
N VAL A 8 2.65 -7.04 0.56
CA VAL A 8 1.78 -6.88 1.73
C VAL A 8 1.68 -8.22 2.44
N LEU A 9 2.16 -8.26 3.68
CA LEU A 9 1.99 -9.39 4.57
C LEU A 9 0.78 -9.15 5.46
N ASN A 10 -0.12 -10.12 5.50
CA ASN A 10 -1.25 -10.15 6.42
C ASN A 10 -1.29 -11.52 7.11
N GLU A 11 -1.36 -11.55 8.43
CA GLU A 11 -1.44 -12.80 9.21
C GLU A 11 -0.37 -13.85 8.87
N GLY A 12 0.84 -13.40 8.54
CA GLY A 12 1.96 -14.27 8.19
C GLY A 12 1.92 -14.83 6.76
N VAL A 13 0.97 -14.41 5.93
CA VAL A 13 0.88 -14.76 4.51
C VAL A 13 1.02 -13.54 3.60
N ILE A 14 1.51 -13.74 2.38
CA ILE A 14 1.53 -12.69 1.36
C ILE A 14 0.11 -12.51 0.83
N SER A 15 -0.49 -11.36 1.11
CA SER A 15 -1.86 -11.03 0.70
C SER A 15 -1.89 -10.30 -0.64
N GLU A 16 -0.94 -9.39 -0.89
CA GLU A 16 -0.85 -8.62 -2.13
C GLU A 16 0.61 -8.40 -2.53
N SER A 17 0.88 -8.29 -3.83
CA SER A 17 2.20 -7.93 -4.33
C SER A 17 2.15 -7.22 -5.66
N GLY A 18 2.97 -6.19 -5.84
CA GLY A 18 3.04 -5.43 -7.09
C GLY A 18 3.80 -4.13 -6.92
N THR A 19 3.79 -3.31 -7.96
CA THR A 19 4.24 -1.92 -7.89
C THR A 19 3.24 -1.08 -7.09
N HIS A 20 3.66 0.13 -6.70
CA HIS A 20 2.79 1.06 -6.01
C HIS A 20 1.48 1.35 -6.76
N GLN A 21 1.56 1.61 -8.07
CA GLN A 21 0.39 1.93 -8.89
C GLN A 21 -0.58 0.74 -9.01
N GLU A 22 -0.05 -0.47 -9.17
CA GLU A 22 -0.86 -1.68 -9.23
C GLU A 22 -1.62 -1.89 -7.93
N LEU A 23 -0.93 -1.78 -6.78
CA LEU A 23 -1.55 -1.98 -5.47
C LEU A 23 -2.57 -0.87 -5.10
N LEU A 24 -2.32 0.38 -5.50
CA LEU A 24 -3.32 1.44 -5.35
C LEU A 24 -4.57 1.19 -6.19
N SER A 25 -4.40 0.73 -7.43
CA SER A 25 -5.52 0.45 -8.33
C SER A 25 -6.40 -0.70 -7.83
N MET A 26 -5.78 -1.69 -7.17
CA MET A 26 -6.48 -2.82 -6.55
C MET A 26 -7.38 -2.41 -5.37
N GLN A 27 -7.20 -1.22 -4.79
CA GLN A 27 -7.99 -0.73 -3.65
C GLN A 27 -8.00 -1.72 -2.45
N GLY A 28 -6.92 -2.49 -2.31
CA GLY A 28 -6.72 -3.49 -1.25
C GLY A 28 -6.16 -2.91 0.05
N ILE A 29 -5.58 -3.78 0.88
CA ILE A 29 -4.99 -3.46 2.18
C ILE A 29 -3.91 -2.38 2.03
N TYR A 30 -3.06 -2.51 1.00
CA TYR A 30 -2.02 -1.51 0.73
C TYR A 30 -2.61 -0.12 0.51
N ALA A 31 -3.65 -0.01 -0.33
CA ALA A 31 -4.28 1.26 -0.66
C ALA A 31 -4.94 1.90 0.56
N GLN A 32 -5.59 1.10 1.41
CA GLN A 32 -6.20 1.59 2.65
C GLN A 32 -5.14 2.13 3.63
N LEU A 33 -4.06 1.38 3.85
CA LEU A 33 -2.95 1.82 4.70
C LEU A 33 -2.28 3.10 4.17
N TRP A 34 -2.11 3.18 2.85
CA TRP A 34 -1.55 4.35 2.19
C TRP A 34 -2.44 5.59 2.34
N GLN A 35 -3.76 5.44 2.20
CA GLN A 35 -4.71 6.52 2.41
C GLN A 35 -4.71 7.05 3.84
N ILE A 36 -4.56 6.18 4.85
CA ILE A 36 -4.45 6.59 6.25
C ILE A 36 -3.18 7.41 6.46
N GLN A 37 -2.02 6.89 6.04
CA GLN A 37 -0.74 7.61 6.19
C GLN A 37 -0.68 8.92 5.39
N SER A 38 -1.32 8.97 4.22
CA SER A 38 -1.35 10.20 3.40
C SER A 38 -2.22 11.28 4.02
N LYS A 39 -3.28 10.92 4.76
CA LYS A 39 -4.12 11.91 5.46
C LYS A 39 -3.40 12.58 6.62
N ASP A 40 -2.48 11.88 7.30
CA ASP A 40 -1.68 12.46 8.36
C ASP A 40 -0.58 13.41 7.83
N ALA A 41 -0.24 13.34 6.54
CA ALA A 41 0.77 14.19 5.91
C ALA A 41 0.23 15.57 5.45
N ASP A 42 -1.10 15.74 5.38
CA ASP A 42 -1.76 16.98 4.97
C ASP A 42 -2.19 17.88 6.16
N GLU A 43 -1.92 17.49 7.42
CA GLU A 43 -2.21 18.27 8.63
C GLU A 43 -1.02 19.10 9.18
N ILE A 44 -0.05 19.48 8.33
CA ILE A 44 1.08 20.36 8.73
C ILE A 44 1.18 21.61 7.84
#